data_AF-A0A534IFH1-F1
#
_entry.id   AF-A0A534IFH1-F1
#
_cell.length_a   1.000
_cell.length_b   1.000
_cell.length_c   1.000
_cell.angle_alpha   90.00
_cell.angle_beta   90.00
_cell.angle_gamma   90.00
#
_symmetry.space_group_name_H-M   'P 1'
#
loop_
_entity.id
_entity.type
_entity.pdbx_description
1 polymer ?
#
loop_
_entity_poly.entity_id
_entity_poly.type
_entity_poly.pdbx_seq_one_letter_code
_entity_poly.pdbx_strand_id
1 'polypeptide(L)'
;TNTAISGARLYWESKLPYFSVKGVSIPVAVSAFPDEIDLCPRSWAERAYPKLMYYNKDDKGGHFAAWEQPKLFSEEVRAGFRPLQWNR
;
A
#
# COMPACT_ATOMS: atom_id res chain seq x y z
N THR A 1 -12.65 -15.02 -19.02
CA THR A 1 -12.99 -13.60 -19.28
C THR A 1 -12.19 -12.97 -20.41
N ASN A 2 -11.17 -13.62 -21.01
CA ASN A 2 -10.39 -13.08 -22.13
C ASN A 2 -9.65 -11.75 -21.84
N THR A 3 -9.23 -11.53 -20.58
CA THR A 3 -8.69 -10.24 -20.10
C THR A 3 -7.16 -10.13 -20.16
N ALA A 4 -6.43 -11.12 -20.69
CA ALA A 4 -4.96 -11.09 -20.68
C ALA A 4 -4.38 -9.88 -21.44
N ILE A 5 -4.84 -9.63 -22.66
CA ILE A 5 -4.34 -8.54 -23.51
C ILE A 5 -4.79 -7.17 -23.00
N SER A 6 -6.06 -7.03 -22.61
CA SER A 6 -6.57 -5.76 -22.08
C SER A 6 -5.92 -5.42 -20.73
N GLY A 7 -5.63 -6.41 -19.87
CA GLY A 7 -4.92 -6.19 -18.61
C GLY A 7 -3.45 -5.80 -18.79
N ALA A 8 -2.75 -6.36 -19.78
CA ALA A 8 -1.36 -6.02 -20.06
C ALA A 8 -1.18 -4.61 -20.67
N ARG A 9 -2.24 -4.02 -21.25
CA ARG A 9 -2.16 -2.70 -21.91
C ARG A 9 -1.71 -1.58 -20.96
N LEU A 10 -2.02 -1.70 -19.67
CA LEU A 10 -1.61 -0.73 -18.65
C LEU A 10 -0.08 -0.52 -18.60
N TYR A 11 0.71 -1.58 -18.87
CA TYR A 11 2.18 -1.49 -18.92
C TYR A 11 2.66 -0.64 -20.09
N TRP A 12 1.96 -0.66 -21.23
CA TRP A 12 2.29 0.18 -22.37
C TRP A 12 1.89 1.63 -22.14
N GLU A 13 0.72 1.87 -21.54
CA GLU A 13 0.15 3.22 -21.36
C GLU A 13 0.77 3.98 -20.18
N SER A 14 1.20 3.29 -19.13
CA SER A 14 1.77 3.92 -17.93
C SER A 14 3.22 4.37 -18.18
N LYS A 15 3.41 5.65 -18.53
CA LYS A 15 4.73 6.27 -18.76
C LYS A 15 5.30 7.00 -17.54
N LEU A 16 4.60 6.95 -16.41
CA LEU A 16 5.02 7.67 -15.19
C LEU A 16 6.18 6.95 -14.50
N PRO A 17 7.07 7.69 -13.81
CA PRO A 17 8.11 7.09 -13.00
C PRO A 17 7.49 6.25 -11.89
N TYR A 18 8.00 5.03 -11.75
CA TYR A 18 7.51 4.02 -10.82
C TYR A 18 7.64 4.48 -9.35
N PHE A 19 8.77 5.10 -9.00
CA PHE A 19 8.96 5.76 -7.71
C PHE A 19 8.96 7.28 -7.87
N SER A 20 7.94 7.93 -7.32
CA SER A 20 7.93 9.39 -7.20
C SER A 20 6.99 9.85 -6.10
N VAL A 21 7.39 10.87 -5.35
CA VAL A 21 6.50 11.52 -4.38
C VAL A 21 5.46 12.33 -5.16
N LYS A 22 4.18 11.97 -5.01
CA LYS A 22 3.06 12.62 -5.71
C LYS A 22 2.36 13.71 -4.89
N GLY A 23 2.87 14.05 -3.70
CA GLY A 23 2.33 15.13 -2.87
C GLY A 23 0.93 14.84 -2.30
N VAL A 24 0.65 13.58 -1.95
CA VAL A 24 -0.65 13.19 -1.38
C VAL A 24 -0.84 13.86 -0.01
N SER A 25 -1.84 14.73 0.10
CA SER A 25 -2.07 15.60 1.27
C SER A 25 -3.25 15.19 2.16
N ILE A 26 -3.83 14.02 1.91
CA ILE A 26 -4.86 13.37 2.74
C ILE A 26 -4.21 12.38 3.72
N PRO A 27 -4.91 11.92 4.78
CA PRO A 27 -4.39 10.88 5.66
C PRO A 27 -4.07 9.59 4.90
N VAL A 28 -2.91 8.98 5.19
CA VAL A 28 -2.43 7.74 4.54
C VAL A 28 -2.01 6.72 5.58
N ALA A 29 -2.34 5.45 5.35
CA ALA A 29 -1.81 4.30 6.09
C ALA A 29 -0.96 3.44 5.14
N VAL A 30 0.14 2.88 5.65
CA VAL A 30 1.03 1.98 4.90
C VAL A 30 1.31 0.72 5.74
N SER A 31 1.11 -0.45 5.15
CA SER A 31 1.57 -1.73 5.70
C SER A 31 2.61 -2.32 4.76
N ALA A 32 3.81 -2.56 5.27
CA ALA A 32 4.97 -3.01 4.51
C ALA A 32 5.22 -4.51 4.74
N PHE A 33 4.71 -5.32 3.81
CA PHE A 33 4.90 -6.77 3.79
C PHE A 33 6.33 -7.12 3.32
N PRO A 34 7.04 -8.03 4.00
CA PRO A 34 8.50 -8.19 3.83
C PRO A 34 8.92 -8.71 2.45
N ASP A 35 8.06 -9.49 1.78
CA ASP A 35 8.34 -10.10 0.48
C ASP A 35 7.66 -9.37 -0.70
N GLU A 36 7.28 -8.10 -0.50
CA GLU A 36 6.83 -7.21 -1.59
C GLU A 36 7.99 -6.94 -2.58
N ILE A 37 7.65 -6.75 -3.86
CA ILE A 37 8.60 -6.48 -4.94
C ILE A 37 9.43 -5.23 -4.61
N ASP A 38 8.75 -4.20 -4.10
CA ASP A 38 9.34 -2.91 -3.78
C ASP A 38 8.99 -2.49 -2.35
N LEU A 39 9.74 -3.01 -1.39
CA LEU A 39 9.55 -2.68 0.03
C LEU A 39 9.71 -1.17 0.25
N CYS A 40 8.67 -0.52 0.77
CA CYS A 40 8.71 0.88 1.17
C CYS A 40 9.19 1.03 2.63
N PRO A 41 10.43 1.49 2.89
CA PRO A 41 10.89 1.75 4.24
C PRO A 41 10.08 2.89 4.87
N ARG A 42 9.94 2.88 6.19
CA ARG A 42 9.21 3.93 6.93
C ARG A 42 9.66 5.34 6.57
N SER A 43 10.98 5.57 6.47
CA SER A 43 11.54 6.87 6.14
C SER A 43 11.17 7.35 4.73
N TRP A 44 10.86 6.44 3.80
CA TRP A 44 10.37 6.79 2.47
C TRP A 44 8.89 7.14 2.54
N ALA A 45 8.09 6.35 3.28
CA ALA A 45 6.67 6.62 3.49
C ALA A 45 6.45 8.00 4.16
N GLU A 46 7.23 8.33 5.19
CA GLU A 46 7.15 9.62 5.90
C GLU A 46 7.48 10.81 4.99
N ARG A 47 8.47 10.66 4.09
CA ARG A 47 8.78 11.70 3.09
C ARG A 47 7.73 11.79 1.99
N ALA A 48 7.13 10.68 1.60
CA ALA A 48 6.14 10.62 0.53
C ALA A 48 4.75 11.12 0.97
N TYR A 49 4.41 10.91 2.25
CA TYR A 49 3.09 11.16 2.81
C TYR A 49 3.16 12.06 4.05
N PRO A 50 3.02 13.39 3.88
CA PRO A 50 3.07 14.34 5.00
C PRO A 50 2.02 14.10 6.10
N LYS A 51 0.95 13.36 5.80
CA LYS A 51 -0.10 12.94 6.75
C LYS A 51 -0.15 11.42 6.93
N LEU A 52 1.02 10.78 7.03
CA LEU A 52 1.12 9.35 7.37
C LEU A 52 0.59 9.13 8.80
N MET A 53 -0.58 8.51 8.92
CA MET A 53 -1.25 8.26 10.21
C MET A 53 -0.97 6.87 10.79
N TYR A 54 -0.52 5.94 9.94
CA TYR A 54 -0.20 4.57 10.32
C TYR A 54 0.90 4.03 9.44
N TYR A 55 1.90 3.39 10.06
CA TYR A 55 2.91 2.60 9.38
C TYR A 55 3.18 1.35 10.20
N ASN A 56 3.16 0.20 9.55
CA ASN A 56 3.62 -1.05 10.13
C ASN A 56 4.48 -1.82 9.13
N LYS A 57 5.45 -2.57 9.65
CA LYS A 57 6.22 -3.54 8.89
C LYS A 57 5.84 -4.92 9.41
N ASP A 58 5.24 -5.71 8.55
CA ASP A 58 4.75 -7.03 8.90
C ASP A 58 5.87 -8.08 8.92
N ASP A 59 5.64 -9.17 9.65
CA ASP A 59 6.62 -10.25 9.78
C ASP A 59 6.58 -11.26 8.62
N LYS A 60 5.53 -11.23 7.78
CA LYS A 60 5.33 -12.20 6.69
C LYS A 60 4.37 -11.70 5.60
N GLY A 61 4.48 -12.29 4.41
CA GLY A 61 3.66 -12.01 3.24
C GLY A 61 4.39 -11.13 2.23
N GLY A 62 3.88 -11.08 1.00
CA GLY A 62 4.46 -10.28 -0.08
C GLY A 62 3.42 -9.60 -0.96
N HIS A 63 3.69 -9.60 -2.27
CA HIS A 63 2.95 -8.83 -3.26
C HIS A 63 1.43 -9.08 -3.27
N PHE A 64 1.00 -10.32 -2.97
CA PHE A 64 -0.41 -10.66 -2.89
C PHE A 64 -0.89 -10.76 -1.43
N ALA A 65 -0.52 -9.79 -0.58
CA ALA A 65 -0.81 -9.78 0.87
C ALA A 65 -2.24 -10.17 1.26
N ALA A 66 -3.24 -9.65 0.55
CA ALA A 66 -4.65 -9.98 0.81
C ALA A 66 -5.01 -11.45 0.53
N TRP A 67 -4.30 -12.11 -0.38
CA TRP A 67 -4.47 -13.51 -0.73
C TRP A 67 -3.59 -14.44 0.12
N GLU A 68 -2.33 -14.06 0.33
CA GLU A 68 -1.34 -14.84 1.08
C GLU A 68 -1.60 -14.80 2.60
N GLN A 69 -1.96 -13.65 3.14
CA GLN A 69 -2.16 -13.40 4.58
C GLN A 69 -3.49 -12.68 4.84
N PRO A 70 -4.65 -13.26 4.47
CA PRO A 70 -5.94 -12.56 4.47
C PRO A 70 -6.34 -12.00 5.85
N LYS A 71 -6.06 -12.76 6.92
CA LYS A 71 -6.32 -12.31 8.29
C LYS A 71 -5.48 -11.08 8.64
N LEU A 72 -4.16 -11.18 8.46
CA LEU A 72 -3.20 -10.12 8.75
C LEU A 72 -3.52 -8.86 7.94
N PHE A 73 -3.71 -9.00 6.62
CA PHE A 73 -4.14 -7.89 5.76
C PHE A 73 -5.41 -7.20 6.28
N SER A 74 -6.42 -7.98 6.68
CA SER A 74 -7.66 -7.40 7.20
C SER A 74 -7.47 -6.69 8.56
N GLU A 75 -6.52 -7.14 9.38
CA GLU A 75 -6.18 -6.51 10.66
C GLU A 75 -5.43 -5.20 10.43
N GLU A 76 -4.49 -5.18 9.50
CA GLU A 76 -3.76 -3.99 9.05
C GLU A 76 -4.69 -2.92 8.48
N VAL A 77 -5.65 -3.30 7.64
CA VAL A 77 -6.69 -2.38 7.14
C VAL A 77 -7.46 -1.76 8.32
N ARG A 78 -7.92 -2.58 9.27
CA ARG A 78 -8.65 -2.05 10.44
C ARG A 78 -7.77 -1.15 11.31
N ALA A 79 -6.50 -1.50 11.49
CA ALA A 79 -5.54 -0.70 12.26
C ALA A 79 -5.30 0.66 11.58
N GLY A 80 -5.10 0.68 10.26
CA GLY A 80 -4.91 1.90 9.48
C GLY A 80 -6.11 2.84 9.50
N PHE A 81 -7.34 2.31 9.53
CA PHE A 81 -8.56 3.12 9.61
C PHE A 81 -8.95 3.53 11.05
N ARG A 82 -8.39 2.89 12.09
CA ARG A 82 -8.74 3.19 13.49
C ARG A 82 -8.60 4.67 13.86
N PRO A 83 -7.54 5.41 13.46
CA PRO A 83 -7.41 6.84 13.77
C PRO A 83 -8.49 7.73 13.12
N LEU A 84 -9.18 7.25 12.07
CA LEU A 84 -10.21 7.99 11.35
C LEU A 84 -11.63 7.71 11.86
N GLN A 85 -11.78 6.79 12.81
CA GLN A 85 -13.08 6.49 13.38
C GLN A 85 -13.47 7.62 14.33
N TRP A 86 -14.60 8.28 14.04
CA TRP A 86 -15.18 9.28 14.92
C TRP A 86 -15.72 8.59 16.18
N ASN A 87 -15.31 9.04 17.36
CA ASN A 87 -15.95 8.62 18.61
C ASN A 87 -17.40 9.13 18.58
N ARG A 88 -18.37 8.21 18.50
CA ARG A 88 -19.73 8.51 18.96
C ARG A 88 -19.74 8.55 20.48
#